data_AF-A0A834TEN2-F1
#
_entry.id   AF-A0A834TEN2-F1
#
_cell.length_a   1.000
_cell.length_b   1.000
_cell.length_c   1.000
_cell.angle_alpha   90.00
_cell.angle_beta   90.00
_cell.angle_gamma   90.00
#
_symmetry.space_group_name_H-M   'P 1'
#
loop_
_entity.id
_entity.type
_entity.pdbx_description
1 polymer ?
#
loop_
_entity_poly.entity_id
_entity_poly.type
_entity_poly.pdbx_seq_one_letter_code
_entity_poly.pdbx_strand_id
1 'polypeptide(L)'
;MSHLEKNQIWKPREKERGKELIKEVLHILGSQINEKDSFGQVLGKEQPGRVRGLGFDPSPTQVFGVTTNRIGSIPLDCSNGNNVVLQEEVSRLKLKLQAANQDSNDLEKEIKYVTQRSEDRDKRVMGALNYIFKNLPGGVPSEFVDLLNSQTGI
;
A
#
# COMPACT_ATOMS: atom_id res chain seq x y z
N MET A 1 17.83 -7.72 22.05
CA MET A 1 17.55 -6.31 22.38
C MET A 1 18.34 -5.42 21.44
N SER A 2 17.65 -4.73 20.52
CA SER A 2 18.21 -3.56 19.82
C SER A 2 17.03 -2.75 19.26
N HIS A 3 16.70 -1.68 19.97
CA HIS A 3 15.83 -0.63 19.45
C HIS A 3 16.58 0.11 18.33
N LEU A 4 15.99 0.18 17.14
CA LEU A 4 16.50 1.03 16.07
C LEU A 4 15.66 2.31 16.00
N GLU A 5 16.36 3.44 15.98
CA GLU A 5 15.90 4.77 16.31
C GLU A 5 15.02 5.44 15.26
N LYS A 6 14.20 6.33 15.80
CA LYS A 6 13.29 7.27 15.17
C LYS A 6 14.06 8.35 14.37
N ASN A 7 13.40 8.84 13.34
CA ASN A 7 13.50 10.20 12.80
C ASN A 7 14.78 10.57 12.03
N GLN A 8 14.71 10.48 10.69
CA GLN A 8 15.55 11.30 9.83
C GLN A 8 15.15 12.78 9.95
N ILE A 9 15.88 13.46 10.83
CA ILE A 9 15.87 14.90 11.06
C ILE A 9 16.29 15.61 9.77
N TRP A 10 15.33 16.28 9.11
CA TRP A 10 15.60 17.29 8.09
C TRP A 10 16.54 18.34 8.66
N LYS A 11 17.75 18.48 8.08
CA LYS A 11 18.79 19.34 8.64
C LYS A 11 18.41 20.83 8.50
N PRO A 12 18.37 21.62 9.59
CA PRO A 12 17.93 23.02 9.58
C PRO A 12 18.67 23.94 8.59
N ARG A 13 19.91 23.59 8.21
CA ARG A 13 20.80 24.41 7.39
C ARG A 13 20.39 24.54 5.91
N GLU A 14 19.58 23.61 5.41
CA GLU A 14 19.11 23.63 4.01
C GLU A 14 17.80 24.42 3.86
N LYS A 15 16.95 24.40 4.89
CA LYS A 15 15.75 25.25 4.94
C LYS A 15 16.07 26.74 4.96
N GLU A 16 17.12 27.15 5.68
CA GLU A 16 17.53 28.56 5.74
C GLU A 16 18.15 29.03 4.42
N ARG A 17 18.99 28.20 3.76
CA ARG A 17 19.51 28.50 2.42
C ARG A 17 18.40 28.64 1.37
N GLY A 18 17.38 27.79 1.42
CA GLY A 18 16.21 27.92 0.53
C GLY A 18 15.47 29.25 0.73
N LYS A 19 15.35 29.73 1.96
CA LYS A 19 14.70 31.01 2.27
C LYS A 19 15.52 32.21 1.84
N GLU A 20 16.85 32.15 1.97
CA GLU A 20 17.75 33.22 1.51
C GLU A 20 17.74 33.34 -0.01
N LEU A 21 17.80 32.23 -0.74
CA LEU A 21 17.70 32.23 -2.20
C LEU A 21 16.36 32.78 -2.69
N ILE A 22 15.26 32.44 -2.01
CA ILE A 22 13.93 32.99 -2.33
C ILE A 22 13.88 34.49 -2.06
N LYS A 23 14.48 34.97 -0.96
CA LYS A 23 14.59 36.41 -0.67
C LYS A 23 15.42 37.16 -1.70
N GLU A 24 16.54 36.59 -2.13
CA GLU A 24 17.42 37.19 -3.13
C GLU A 24 16.74 37.27 -4.51
N VAL A 25 16.08 36.19 -4.93
CA VAL A 25 15.29 36.17 -6.18
C VAL A 25 14.11 37.15 -6.12
N LEU A 26 13.42 37.26 -4.98
CA LEU A 26 12.36 38.25 -4.77
C LEU A 26 12.88 39.69 -4.78
N HIS A 27 14.09 39.94 -4.29
CA HIS A 27 14.69 41.27 -4.31
C HIS A 27 15.10 41.69 -5.73
N ILE A 28 15.65 40.76 -6.52
CA ILE A 28 16.05 41.00 -7.91
C ILE A 28 14.82 41.20 -8.81
N LEU A 29 13.74 40.44 -8.60
CA LEU A 29 12.52 40.53 -9.41
C LEU A 29 11.56 41.65 -8.94
N GLY A 30 11.64 42.05 -7.67
CA GLY A 30 10.74 43.06 -7.08
C GLY A 30 11.12 44.52 -7.36
N SER A 31 12.27 44.78 -7.97
CA SER A 31 12.83 46.14 -8.08
C SER A 31 12.76 46.77 -9.48
N GLN A 32 11.91 46.29 -10.38
CA GLN A 32 11.68 46.94 -11.67
C GLN A 32 10.20 47.17 -12.01
N ILE A 33 9.43 47.71 -11.06
CA ILE A 33 8.27 48.52 -11.46
C ILE A 33 8.34 49.81 -10.64
N ASN A 34 8.93 50.82 -11.25
CA ASN A 34 9.10 52.14 -10.66
C ASN A 34 7.71 52.75 -10.40
N GLU A 35 7.39 53.09 -9.15
CA GLU A 35 6.12 53.75 -8.76
C GLU A 35 5.92 55.12 -9.46
N LYS A 36 6.95 55.63 -10.15
CA LYS A 36 6.89 56.85 -10.97
C LYS A 36 6.69 56.59 -12.46
N ASP A 37 6.48 55.34 -12.88
CA ASP A 37 6.11 55.08 -14.27
C ASP A 37 4.70 55.60 -14.53
N SER A 38 4.54 56.28 -15.67
CA SER A 38 3.31 56.94 -16.10
C SER A 38 2.07 56.05 -16.01
N PHE A 39 2.24 54.75 -16.24
CA PHE A 39 1.18 53.75 -16.10
C PHE A 39 0.75 53.50 -14.65
N GLY A 40 1.68 53.46 -13.70
CA GLY A 40 1.39 53.23 -12.27
C GLY A 40 0.69 54.43 -11.61
N GLN A 41 0.96 55.64 -12.10
CA GLN A 41 0.36 56.86 -11.56
C GLN A 41 -1.11 57.03 -11.99
N VAL A 42 -1.47 56.62 -13.21
CA VAL A 42 -2.85 56.68 -13.72
C VAL A 42 -3.69 55.51 -13.23
N LEU A 43 -3.11 54.30 -13.15
CA LEU A 43 -3.86 53.06 -12.88
C LEU A 43 -3.72 52.56 -11.43
N GLY A 44 -2.86 53.16 -10.62
CA GLY A 44 -2.56 52.71 -9.27
C GLY A 44 -1.66 51.46 -9.21
N LYS A 45 -1.37 51.02 -7.97
CA LYS A 45 -0.45 49.92 -7.66
C LYS A 45 -0.99 48.57 -8.16
N GLU A 46 -0.16 47.86 -8.93
CA GLU A 46 -0.47 46.50 -9.40
C GLU A 46 -0.50 45.50 -8.25
N GLN A 47 -1.48 44.60 -8.25
CA GLN A 47 -1.55 43.49 -7.30
C GLN A 47 -1.09 42.20 -8.00
N PRO A 48 -0.08 41.49 -7.47
CA PRO A 48 0.46 40.29 -8.12
C PRO A 48 -0.64 39.22 -8.28
N GLY A 49 -0.72 38.65 -9.49
CA GLY A 49 -1.69 37.59 -9.84
C GLY A 49 -2.96 38.07 -10.56
N ARG A 50 -3.14 39.38 -10.75
CA ARG A 50 -4.28 39.94 -11.49
C ARG A 50 -3.80 40.57 -12.80
N VAL A 51 -3.99 39.85 -13.91
CA VAL A 51 -3.75 40.40 -15.26
C VAL A 51 -4.78 41.49 -15.52
N ARG A 52 -4.32 42.72 -15.79
CA ARG A 52 -5.20 43.83 -16.20
C ARG A 52 -5.67 43.54 -17.63
N GLY A 53 -6.90 43.03 -17.78
CA GLY A 53 -7.57 43.02 -19.07
C GLY A 53 -7.76 44.46 -19.54
N LEU A 54 -7.47 44.74 -20.80
CA LEU A 54 -7.73 46.05 -21.41
C LEU A 54 -9.25 46.20 -21.60
N GLY A 55 -9.94 46.55 -20.53
CA GLY A 55 -11.37 46.75 -20.46
C GLY A 55 -11.74 47.11 -19.03
N PHE A 56 -12.33 48.28 -18.82
CA PHE A 56 -12.79 48.77 -17.52
C PHE A 56 -14.01 48.01 -16.98
N ASP A 57 -14.06 46.70 -17.22
CA ASP A 57 -15.14 45.85 -16.73
C ASP A 57 -14.81 45.38 -15.30
N PRO A 58 -15.81 45.33 -14.41
CA PRO A 58 -15.60 44.83 -13.07
C PRO A 58 -15.07 43.40 -13.13
N SER A 59 -13.96 43.13 -12.43
CA SER A 59 -13.39 41.79 -12.40
C SER A 59 -14.48 40.78 -11.97
N PRO A 60 -14.61 39.62 -12.61
CA PRO A 60 -15.65 38.65 -12.29
C PRO A 60 -15.76 38.32 -10.79
N THR A 61 -14.63 38.32 -10.06
CA THR A 61 -14.58 38.12 -8.61
C THR A 61 -15.34 39.18 -7.80
N GLN A 62 -15.38 40.43 -8.30
CA GLN A 62 -16.04 41.56 -7.64
C GLN A 62 -17.54 41.61 -7.94
N VAL A 63 -17.96 41.11 -9.11
CA VAL A 63 -19.39 41.02 -9.49
C VAL A 63 -20.06 39.82 -8.84
N PHE A 64 -19.37 38.67 -8.82
CA PHE A 64 -19.99 37.40 -8.45
C PHE A 64 -19.63 36.91 -7.04
N GLY A 65 -18.73 37.59 -6.31
CA GLY A 65 -18.41 37.27 -4.92
C GLY A 65 -17.95 35.82 -4.67
N VAL A 66 -17.53 35.11 -5.72
CA VAL A 66 -17.24 33.67 -5.62
C VAL A 66 -15.82 33.47 -5.12
N THR A 67 -15.68 33.13 -3.84
CA THR A 67 -14.53 32.36 -3.35
C THR A 67 -14.65 30.95 -3.93
N THR A 68 -13.83 30.62 -4.91
CA THR A 68 -13.96 29.39 -5.69
C THR A 68 -13.49 28.17 -4.88
N ASN A 69 -14.41 27.51 -4.14
CA ASN A 69 -14.24 26.12 -3.70
C ASN A 69 -14.66 25.12 -4.80
N ARG A 70 -14.52 25.52 -6.07
CA ARG A 70 -14.91 24.76 -7.26
C ARG A 70 -13.91 24.99 -8.37
N ILE A 71 -13.47 23.91 -9.01
CA ILE A 71 -12.85 23.96 -10.33
C ILE A 71 -13.98 23.63 -11.31
N GLY A 72 -14.55 24.64 -11.95
CA GLY A 72 -15.72 24.49 -12.82
C GLY A 72 -17.00 24.11 -12.07
N SER A 73 -17.75 23.13 -12.58
CA SER A 73 -19.02 22.65 -12.02
C SER A 73 -18.86 21.67 -10.85
N ILE A 74 -17.63 21.28 -10.51
CA ILE A 74 -17.35 20.21 -9.54
C ILE A 74 -17.17 20.82 -8.13
N PRO A 75 -18.00 20.46 -7.15
CA PRO A 75 -17.76 20.77 -5.74
C PRO A 75 -16.52 20.00 -5.24
N LEU A 76 -15.57 20.69 -4.58
CA LEU A 76 -14.39 20.02 -3.99
C LEU A 76 -14.72 19.13 -2.77
N ASP A 77 -15.93 19.22 -2.22
CA ASP A 77 -16.33 18.47 -1.03
C ASP A 77 -16.95 17.12 -1.41
N CYS A 78 -16.10 16.18 -1.83
CA CYS A 78 -16.48 14.78 -2.09
C CYS A 78 -15.73 13.82 -1.15
N SER A 79 -15.85 13.97 0.18
CA SER A 79 -15.05 13.14 1.11
C SER A 79 -15.81 12.40 2.22
N ASN A 80 -17.13 12.56 2.38
CA ASN A 80 -17.78 12.07 3.60
C ASN A 80 -18.67 10.82 3.41
N GLY A 81 -19.40 10.69 2.29
CA GLY A 81 -20.33 9.57 2.07
C GLY A 81 -19.65 8.25 1.68
N ASN A 82 -18.65 8.31 0.80
CA ASN A 82 -17.98 7.11 0.28
C ASN A 82 -17.06 6.45 1.32
N ASN A 83 -16.55 7.22 2.29
CA ASN A 83 -15.65 6.69 3.32
C ASN A 83 -16.35 5.72 4.29
N VAL A 84 -17.63 5.96 4.62
CA VAL A 84 -18.37 5.11 5.58
C VAL A 84 -18.67 3.74 4.99
N VAL A 85 -19.14 3.68 3.73
CA VAL A 85 -19.43 2.42 3.03
C VAL A 85 -18.16 1.59 2.83
N LEU A 86 -17.07 2.24 2.40
CA LEU A 86 -15.78 1.57 2.24
C LEU A 86 -15.24 1.05 3.59
N GLN A 87 -15.46 1.78 4.69
CA GLN A 87 -15.03 1.35 6.02
C GLN A 87 -15.80 0.12 6.52
N GLU A 88 -17.09 0.03 6.22
CA GLU A 88 -17.91 -1.15 6.53
C GLU A 88 -17.48 -2.37 5.69
N GLU A 89 -17.25 -2.18 4.40
CA GLU A 89 -16.77 -3.25 3.52
C GLU A 89 -15.40 -3.79 3.96
N VAL A 90 -14.45 -2.91 4.30
CA VAL A 90 -13.14 -3.31 4.83
C VAL A 90 -13.29 -4.09 6.13
N SER A 91 -14.18 -3.66 7.02
CA SER A 91 -14.45 -4.36 8.29
C SER A 91 -15.03 -5.75 8.05
N ARG A 92 -15.98 -5.87 7.11
CA ARG A 92 -16.59 -7.15 6.71
C ARG A 92 -15.56 -8.09 6.07
N LEU A 93 -14.70 -7.57 5.19
CA LEU A 93 -13.65 -8.35 4.55
C LEU A 93 -12.62 -8.84 5.56
N LYS A 94 -12.24 -8.01 6.54
CA LYS A 94 -11.33 -8.39 7.61
C LYS A 94 -11.88 -9.54 8.45
N LEU A 95 -13.18 -9.51 8.79
CA LEU A 95 -13.84 -10.61 9.50
C LEU A 95 -13.85 -11.90 8.70
N LYS A 96 -14.18 -11.85 7.40
CA LYS A 96 -14.14 -13.03 6.52
C LYS A 96 -12.73 -13.61 6.39
N LEU A 97 -11.72 -12.76 6.27
CA LEU A 97 -10.33 -13.19 6.21
C LEU A 97 -9.88 -13.85 7.52
N GLN A 98 -10.31 -13.33 8.67
CA GLN A 98 -10.03 -13.95 9.97
C GLN A 98 -10.66 -15.33 10.09
N ALA A 99 -11.93 -15.48 9.71
CA ALA A 99 -12.64 -16.76 9.74
C ALA A 99 -11.96 -17.78 8.80
N ALA A 100 -11.68 -17.40 7.55
CA ALA A 100 -11.00 -18.27 6.59
C ALA A 100 -9.59 -18.69 7.05
N ASN A 101 -8.86 -17.81 7.73
CA ASN A 101 -7.56 -18.14 8.31
C ASN A 101 -7.69 -19.14 9.47
N GLN A 102 -8.73 -19.03 10.29
CA GLN A 102 -9.00 -19.99 11.37
C GLN A 102 -9.32 -21.37 10.79
N ASP A 103 -10.22 -21.44 9.82
CA ASP A 103 -10.59 -22.68 9.13
C ASP A 103 -9.37 -23.34 8.48
N SER A 104 -8.50 -22.55 7.85
CA SER A 104 -7.26 -23.05 7.24
C SER A 104 -6.30 -23.64 8.29
N ASN A 105 -6.15 -22.97 9.43
CA ASN A 105 -5.30 -23.48 10.53
C ASN A 105 -5.85 -24.77 11.14
N ASP A 106 -7.17 -24.92 11.22
CA ASP A 106 -7.79 -26.13 11.75
C ASP A 106 -7.66 -27.30 10.77
N LEU A 107 -7.87 -27.05 9.47
CA LEU A 107 -7.57 -28.03 8.42
C LEU A 107 -6.11 -28.48 8.43
N GLU A 108 -5.16 -27.57 8.65
CA GLU A 108 -3.73 -27.90 8.73
C GLU A 108 -3.42 -28.88 9.88
N LYS A 109 -4.05 -28.67 11.05
CA LYS A 109 -3.92 -29.59 12.19
C LYS A 109 -4.48 -30.97 11.87
N GLU A 110 -5.64 -31.03 11.23
CA GLU A 110 -6.27 -32.29 10.82
C GLU A 110 -5.42 -33.04 9.80
N ILE A 111 -4.91 -32.35 8.77
CA ILE A 111 -4.00 -32.96 7.77
C ILE A 111 -2.76 -33.52 8.46
N LYS A 112 -2.16 -32.76 9.38
CA LYS A 112 -0.99 -33.21 10.14
C LYS A 112 -1.31 -34.45 10.98
N TYR A 113 -2.45 -34.47 11.66
CA TYR A 113 -2.90 -35.62 12.46
C TYR A 113 -3.12 -36.86 11.59
N VAL A 114 -3.85 -36.73 10.49
CA VAL A 114 -4.15 -37.84 9.57
C VAL A 114 -2.87 -38.38 8.93
N THR A 115 -1.95 -37.51 8.52
CA THR A 115 -0.67 -37.90 7.92
C THR A 115 0.18 -38.68 8.93
N GLN A 116 0.36 -38.16 10.14
CA GLN A 116 1.10 -38.85 11.21
C GLN A 116 0.46 -40.20 11.54
N ARG A 117 -0.87 -40.26 11.61
CA ARG A 117 -1.59 -41.52 11.84
C ARG A 117 -1.41 -42.51 10.70
N SER A 118 -1.33 -42.06 9.45
CA SER A 118 -1.01 -42.93 8.31
C SER A 118 0.40 -43.47 8.42
N GLU A 119 1.39 -42.61 8.65
CA GLU A 119 2.79 -43.02 8.82
C GLU A 119 2.98 -44.04 9.95
N ASP A 120 2.29 -43.86 11.08
CA ASP A 120 2.35 -44.81 12.19
C ASP A 120 1.72 -46.16 11.85
N ARG A 121 0.64 -46.17 11.05
CA ARG A 121 0.07 -47.41 10.52
C ARG A 121 1.04 -48.08 9.55
N ASP A 122 1.66 -47.33 8.65
CA ASP A 122 2.60 -47.84 7.67
C ASP A 122 3.83 -48.44 8.37
N LYS A 123 4.38 -47.78 9.39
CA LYS A 123 5.48 -48.31 10.22
C LYS A 123 5.11 -49.64 10.88
N ARG A 124 3.88 -49.76 11.40
CA ARG A 124 3.38 -51.00 12.02
C ARG A 124 3.23 -52.12 11.01
N VAL A 125 2.62 -51.83 9.86
CA VAL A 125 2.42 -52.80 8.77
C VAL A 125 3.78 -53.26 8.25
N MET A 126 4.69 -52.33 7.96
CA MET A 126 6.04 -52.64 7.48
C MET A 126 6.85 -53.42 8.51
N GLY A 127 6.73 -53.09 9.79
CA GLY A 127 7.36 -53.86 10.87
C GLY A 127 6.88 -55.31 10.91
N ALA A 128 5.56 -55.52 10.81
CA ALA A 128 4.96 -56.85 10.79
C ALA A 128 5.35 -57.64 9.53
N LEU A 129 5.30 -57.02 8.35
CA LEU A 129 5.72 -57.64 7.09
C LEU A 129 7.20 -58.04 7.13
N ASN A 130 8.07 -57.14 7.62
CA ASN A 130 9.50 -57.42 7.77
C ASN A 130 9.75 -58.61 8.71
N TYR A 131 8.98 -58.71 9.81
CA TYR A 131 9.05 -59.87 10.70
C TYR A 131 8.67 -61.16 9.97
N ILE A 132 7.58 -61.16 9.19
CA ILE A 132 7.14 -62.34 8.44
C ILE A 132 8.20 -62.76 7.40
N PHE A 133 8.72 -61.81 6.61
CA PHE A 133 9.74 -62.09 5.60
C PHE A 133 11.04 -62.67 6.17
N LYS A 134 11.46 -62.23 7.37
CA LYS A 134 12.64 -62.80 8.04
C LYS A 134 12.45 -64.24 8.49
N ASN A 135 11.22 -64.69 8.72
CA ASN A 135 10.92 -66.02 9.24
C ASN A 135 10.33 -66.98 8.17
N LEU A 136 10.29 -66.56 6.90
CA LEU A 136 9.77 -67.37 5.80
C LEU A 136 10.78 -68.49 5.42
N PRO A 137 10.37 -69.78 5.47
CA PRO A 137 11.23 -70.86 5.02
C PRO A 137 11.43 -70.78 3.50
N GLY A 138 12.68 -70.62 3.06
CA GLY A 138 13.04 -70.45 1.64
C GLY A 138 13.31 -69.01 1.20
N GLY A 139 13.18 -68.02 2.09
CA GLY A 139 13.43 -66.60 1.78
C GLY A 139 12.30 -65.94 0.98
N VAL A 140 12.51 -64.67 0.58
CA VAL A 140 11.54 -63.91 -0.24
C VAL A 140 11.75 -64.26 -1.71
N PRO A 141 10.72 -64.69 -2.47
CA PRO A 141 10.83 -64.97 -3.90
C PRO A 141 11.26 -63.72 -4.70
N SER A 142 12.10 -63.90 -5.72
CA SER A 142 12.60 -62.80 -6.56
C SER A 142 11.49 -62.06 -7.32
N GLU A 143 10.47 -62.78 -7.79
CA GLU A 143 9.28 -62.23 -8.47
C GLU A 143 8.56 -61.17 -7.62
N PHE A 144 8.57 -61.34 -6.29
CA PHE A 144 7.95 -60.39 -5.36
C PHE A 144 8.76 -59.09 -5.26
N VAL A 145 10.09 -59.19 -5.30
CA VAL A 145 11.00 -58.03 -5.29
C VAL A 145 10.86 -57.23 -6.59
N ASP A 146 10.76 -57.93 -7.72
CA ASP A 146 10.56 -57.31 -9.04
C ASP A 146 9.21 -56.57 -9.11
N LEU A 147 8.15 -57.17 -8.55
CA LEU A 147 6.83 -56.53 -8.45
C LEU A 147 6.86 -55.25 -7.61
N LEU A 148 7.53 -55.25 -6.46
CA LEU A 148 7.66 -54.06 -5.61
C LEU A 148 8.39 -52.92 -6.35
N ASN A 149 9.49 -53.23 -7.02
CA ASN A 149 10.27 -52.25 -7.78
C ASN A 149 9.48 -51.70 -8.98
N SER A 150 8.56 -52.49 -9.55
CA SER A 150 7.69 -52.03 -10.65
C SER A 150 6.60 -51.05 -10.21
N GLN A 151 6.13 -51.12 -8.96
CA GLN A 151 5.10 -50.20 -8.43
C GLN A 151 5.67 -48.87 -7.93
N THR A 152 6.97 -48.82 -7.63
CA THR A 152 7.66 -47.59 -7.22
C THR A 152 8.12 -46.71 -8.39
N GLY A 153 7.53 -46.89 -9.57
CA GLY A 153 7.79 -46.05 -10.75
C GLY A 153 7.31 -44.61 -10.57
N ILE A 154 8.12 -43.80 -9.90
CA ILE A 154 8.22 -42.35 -10.03
C ILE A 154 9.65 -42.04 -10.46
#